data_AF-A0AAD8EER3-F1
#
_entry.id   AF-A0AAD8EER3-F1
#
_cell.length_a   1.000
_cell.length_b   1.000
_cell.length_c   1.000
_cell.angle_alpha   90.00
_cell.angle_beta   90.00
_cell.angle_gamma   90.00
#
_symmetry.space_group_name_H-M   'P 1'
#
loop_
_entity.id
_entity.type
_entity.pdbx_description
1 polymer ?
#
loop_
_entity_poly.entity_id
_entity_poly.type
_entity_poly.pdbx_seq_one_letter_code
_entity_poly.pdbx_strand_id
1 'polypeptide(L)'
;DTVVCRLELRHRMLLFSLLFTAILGQVAGTTEQNTQICNLRFVSCSSNEDRRRPVCGSDNLTYQNRCHLLQAQCQGVAVTIQHRGRCKGKPKNGRRSPVRGRKQYK
;
A
#
# COMPACT_ATOMS: atom_id res chain seq x y z
N ASP A 1 47.38 20.77 30.25
CA ASP A 1 46.80 19.74 29.35
C ASP A 1 45.39 20.08 28.85
N THR A 2 45.28 20.96 27.85
CA THR A 2 44.01 21.42 27.24
C THR A 2 43.60 20.65 25.98
N VAL A 3 44.41 19.67 25.56
CA VAL A 3 44.15 18.80 24.40
C VAL A 3 43.32 17.58 24.81
N VAL A 4 43.60 16.99 25.98
CA VAL A 4 42.86 15.84 26.55
C VAL A 4 41.42 16.22 26.88
N CYS A 5 41.20 17.41 27.46
CA CYS A 5 39.86 17.93 27.76
C CYS A 5 39.04 18.24 26.49
N ARG A 6 39.71 18.66 25.40
CA ARG A 6 39.08 18.87 24.08
C ARG A 6 38.73 17.56 23.36
N LEU A 7 39.46 16.48 23.62
CA LEU A 7 39.22 15.16 23.03
C LEU A 7 38.02 14.46 23.69
N GLU A 8 37.88 14.60 25.01
CA GLU A 8 36.74 14.08 25.79
C GLU A 8 35.41 14.78 25.45
N LEU A 9 35.41 16.10 25.24
CA LEU A 9 34.19 16.81 24.80
C LEU A 9 33.76 16.42 23.38
N ARG A 10 34.70 16.18 22.46
CA ARG A 10 34.39 15.74 21.09
C ARG A 10 33.82 14.32 21.07
N HIS A 11 34.37 13.41 21.88
CA HIS A 11 33.86 12.04 21.98
C HIS A 11 32.44 12.00 22.55
N ARG A 12 32.17 12.79 23.61
CA ARG A 12 30.82 12.91 24.18
C ARG A 12 29.82 13.54 23.22
N MET A 13 30.20 14.56 22.46
CA MET A 13 29.34 15.17 21.42
C MET A 13 29.06 14.20 20.27
N LEU A 14 30.04 13.37 19.87
CA LEU A 14 29.85 12.33 18.87
C LEU A 14 28.90 11.23 19.38
N LEU A 15 29.05 10.78 20.63
CA LEU A 15 28.14 9.82 21.25
C LEU A 15 26.71 10.37 21.36
N PHE A 16 26.53 11.63 21.78
CA PHE A 16 25.23 12.28 21.80
C PHE A 16 24.61 12.42 20.41
N SER A 17 25.41 12.75 19.39
CA SER A 17 24.94 12.83 18.01
C SER A 17 24.51 11.45 17.47
N LEU A 18 25.25 10.39 17.77
CA LEU A 18 24.91 9.01 17.41
C LEU A 18 23.69 8.49 18.15
N LEU A 19 23.54 8.84 19.44
CA LEU A 19 22.35 8.51 20.22
C LEU A 19 21.14 9.30 19.70
N PHE A 20 21.29 10.58 19.37
CA PHE A 20 20.23 11.42 18.84
C PHE A 20 19.81 11.00 17.43
N THR A 21 20.74 10.61 16.56
CA THR A 21 20.41 10.04 15.24
C THR A 21 19.90 8.59 15.33
N ALA A 22 20.26 7.82 16.35
CA ALA A 22 19.65 6.51 16.60
C ALA A 22 18.21 6.65 17.14
N ILE A 23 17.95 7.65 17.99
CA ILE A 23 16.62 7.94 18.56
C ILE A 23 15.72 8.62 17.51
N LEU A 24 16.26 9.48 16.66
CA LEU A 24 15.55 10.07 15.51
C LEU A 24 15.65 9.23 14.23
N GLY A 25 16.35 8.09 14.26
CA GLY A 25 16.71 7.28 13.09
C GLY A 25 15.58 6.49 12.45
N GLN A 26 14.33 6.69 12.89
CA GLN A 26 13.17 6.00 12.33
C GLN A 26 12.30 6.87 11.40
N VAL A 27 12.62 8.16 11.20
CA VAL A 27 11.81 9.02 10.30
C VAL A 27 12.24 9.02 8.82
N ALA A 28 13.22 8.18 8.44
CA ALA A 28 13.52 7.91 7.03
C ALA A 28 12.88 6.61 6.50
N GLY A 29 11.99 5.97 7.27
CA GLY A 29 11.51 4.60 7.01
C GLY A 29 10.00 4.39 6.90
N THR A 30 9.15 5.43 6.78
CA THR A 30 7.68 5.24 6.81
C THR A 30 6.92 5.68 5.56
N THR A 31 7.58 5.99 4.45
CA THR A 31 6.88 6.34 3.18
C THR A 31 7.13 5.40 2.00
N GLU A 32 7.60 4.17 2.21
CA GLU A 32 7.87 3.23 1.10
C GLU A 32 7.30 1.80 1.28
N GLN A 33 6.56 1.54 2.36
CA GLN A 33 5.92 0.22 2.57
C GLN A 33 4.68 0.02 1.68
N ASN A 34 4.02 1.10 1.23
CA ASN A 34 2.70 1.00 0.59
C ASN A 34 2.76 0.50 -0.87
N THR A 35 3.80 0.89 -1.62
CA THR A 35 3.98 0.47 -3.02
C THR A 35 4.40 -1.01 -3.12
N GLN A 36 5.22 -1.47 -2.18
CA GLN A 36 5.67 -2.87 -2.13
C GLN A 36 4.52 -3.83 -1.78
N ILE A 37 3.63 -3.44 -0.85
CA ILE A 37 2.41 -4.22 -0.52
C ILE A 37 1.52 -4.39 -1.74
N CYS A 38 1.41 -3.35 -2.57
CA CYS A 38 0.61 -3.38 -3.78
C CYS A 38 1.15 -4.31 -4.86
N ASN A 39 2.46 -4.31 -5.08
CA ASN A 39 3.11 -5.23 -6.02
C ASN A 39 2.99 -6.70 -5.55
N LEU A 40 3.24 -6.98 -4.27
CA LEU A 40 3.11 -8.33 -3.72
C LEU A 40 1.68 -8.89 -3.83
N ARG A 41 0.67 -8.04 -3.56
CA ARG A 41 -0.74 -8.40 -3.75
C ARG A 41 -1.08 -8.68 -5.22
N PHE A 42 -0.40 -8.02 -6.15
CA PHE A 42 -0.59 -8.25 -7.58
C PHE A 42 0.16 -9.49 -8.11
N VAL A 43 1.29 -9.89 -7.52
CA VAL A 43 1.95 -11.17 -7.84
C VAL A 43 1.03 -12.36 -7.52
N SER A 44 0.24 -12.25 -6.45
CA SER A 44 -0.77 -13.25 -6.09
C SER A 44 -1.91 -13.37 -7.11
N CYS A 45 -2.00 -12.46 -8.09
CA CYS A 45 -2.97 -12.45 -9.18
C CYS A 45 -2.49 -13.18 -10.44
N SER A 46 -1.53 -14.09 -10.29
CA SER A 46 -0.98 -14.89 -11.38
C SER A 46 -1.86 -16.08 -11.77
N SER A 47 -2.84 -16.47 -10.94
CA SER A 47 -3.75 -17.59 -11.25
C SER A 47 -4.88 -17.15 -12.21
N ASN A 48 -5.25 -18.02 -13.16
CA ASN A 48 -6.37 -17.77 -14.08
C ASN A 48 -7.73 -17.74 -13.35
N GLU A 49 -7.85 -18.48 -12.25
CA GLU A 49 -9.04 -18.56 -11.39
C GLU A 49 -9.36 -17.19 -10.78
N ASP A 50 -8.34 -16.48 -10.30
CA ASP A 50 -8.46 -15.16 -9.69
C ASP A 50 -8.72 -14.03 -10.69
N ARG A 51 -8.47 -14.25 -11.98
CA ARG A 51 -8.65 -13.25 -13.05
C ARG A 51 -10.03 -13.24 -13.70
N ARG A 52 -10.78 -14.33 -13.59
CA ARG A 52 -12.04 -14.51 -14.31
C ARG A 52 -13.30 -14.47 -13.44
N ARG A 53 -13.14 -14.41 -12.11
CA ARG A 53 -14.26 -14.49 -11.17
C ARG A 53 -14.58 -13.12 -10.58
N PRO A 54 -15.78 -12.55 -10.85
CA PRO A 54 -16.16 -11.25 -10.31
C PRO A 54 -16.32 -11.31 -8.79
N VAL A 55 -16.10 -10.17 -8.14
CA VAL A 55 -16.27 -9.99 -6.70
C VAL A 55 -17.08 -8.74 -6.40
N CYS A 56 -17.86 -8.76 -5.33
CA CYS A 56 -18.56 -7.60 -4.83
C CYS A 56 -17.71 -6.90 -3.77
N GLY A 57 -17.47 -5.62 -3.95
CA GLY A 57 -16.79 -4.76 -2.98
C GLY A 57 -17.73 -4.32 -1.85
N SER A 58 -17.16 -3.93 -0.72
CA SER A 58 -17.87 -3.30 0.41
C SER A 58 -18.54 -1.98 0.04
N ASP A 59 -18.13 -1.38 -1.07
CA ASP A 59 -18.72 -0.20 -1.70
C ASP A 59 -19.93 -0.54 -2.58
N ASN A 60 -20.38 -1.81 -2.60
CA ASN A 60 -21.42 -2.35 -3.46
C ASN A 60 -21.10 -2.24 -4.97
N LEU A 61 -19.83 -2.10 -5.34
CA LEU A 61 -19.39 -2.15 -6.73
C LEU A 61 -18.92 -3.56 -7.09
N THR A 62 -19.29 -4.00 -8.29
CA THR A 62 -18.80 -5.27 -8.83
C THR A 62 -17.46 -5.04 -9.52
N TYR A 63 -16.41 -5.67 -9.01
CA TYR A 63 -15.10 -5.71 -9.63
C TYR A 63 -15.01 -6.93 -10.54
N GLN A 64 -14.39 -6.76 -11.72
CA GLN A 64 -14.26 -7.84 -12.71
C GLN A 64 -13.60 -9.08 -12.13
N ASN A 65 -12.65 -8.86 -11.21
CA ASN A 65 -11.99 -9.91 -10.49
C ASN A 65 -11.36 -9.39 -9.19
N ARG A 66 -10.79 -10.30 -8.37
CA ARG A 66 -10.11 -9.96 -7.11
C ARG A 66 -8.96 -8.98 -7.33
N CYS A 67 -8.23 -9.13 -8.42
CA CYS A 67 -7.06 -8.32 -8.77
C CYS A 67 -7.40 -6.87 -9.07
N HIS A 68 -8.53 -6.64 -9.75
CA HIS A 68 -9.05 -5.30 -9.98
C HIS A 68 -9.49 -4.61 -8.68
N LEU A 69 -10.01 -5.36 -7.70
CA LEU A 69 -10.30 -4.80 -6.37
C LEU A 69 -9.01 -4.44 -5.63
N LEU A 70 -8.00 -5.33 -5.64
CA LEU A 70 -6.68 -5.04 -5.05
C LEU A 70 -6.01 -3.82 -5.69
N GLN A 71 -6.12 -3.67 -7.01
CA GLN A 71 -5.63 -2.49 -7.71
C GLN A 71 -6.36 -1.21 -7.26
N ALA A 72 -7.68 -1.28 -7.04
CA ALA A 72 -8.43 -0.15 -6.52
C ALA A 72 -7.97 0.22 -5.10
N GLN A 73 -7.72 -0.77 -4.23
CA GLN A 73 -7.12 -0.53 -2.92
C GLN A 73 -5.77 0.20 -3.03
N CYS A 74 -4.94 -0.21 -3.98
CA CYS A 74 -3.66 0.43 -4.26
C CYS A 74 -3.77 1.85 -4.82
N GLN A 75 -4.90 2.18 -5.46
CA GLN A 75 -5.22 3.54 -5.89
C GLN A 75 -5.84 4.39 -4.77
N GLY A 76 -5.86 3.89 -3.53
CA GLY A 76 -6.41 4.60 -2.36
C GLY A 76 -7.90 4.37 -2.13
N VAL A 77 -8.53 3.43 -2.83
CA VAL A 77 -9.95 3.08 -2.59
C VAL A 77 -10.04 2.16 -1.37
N ALA A 78 -10.66 2.65 -0.29
CA ALA A 78 -10.96 1.83 0.89
C ALA A 78 -12.12 0.86 0.60
N VAL A 79 -11.81 -0.25 -0.06
CA VAL A 79 -12.78 -1.30 -0.43
C VAL A 79 -12.29 -2.67 0.02
N THR A 80 -13.17 -3.52 0.51
CA THR A 80 -12.89 -4.93 0.83
C THR A 80 -13.83 -5.85 0.05
N ILE A 81 -13.51 -7.15 -0.04
CA ILE A 81 -14.43 -8.11 -0.67
C ILE A 81 -15.58 -8.35 0.30
N GLN A 82 -16.79 -7.97 -0.08
CA GLN A 82 -18.02 -8.29 0.65
C GLN A 82 -18.42 -9.74 0.41
N HIS A 83 -18.46 -10.17 -0.85
CA HIS A 83 -18.74 -11.55 -1.21
C HIS A 83 -18.18 -11.89 -2.61
N ARG A 84 -18.01 -13.20 -2.89
CA ARG A 84 -17.66 -13.69 -4.23
C ARG A 84 -18.87 -13.57 -5.16
N GLY A 85 -18.64 -13.31 -6.44
CA GLY A 85 -19.68 -13.06 -7.43
C GLY A 85 -20.03 -11.58 -7.56
N ARG A 86 -21.04 -11.28 -8.39
CA ARG A 86 -21.50 -9.90 -8.65
C ARG A 86 -22.40 -9.42 -7.52
N CYS A 87 -22.36 -8.13 -7.19
CA CYS A 87 -23.27 -7.53 -6.21
C CYS A 87 -24.74 -7.72 -6.63
N LYS A 88 -25.63 -8.03 -5.67
CA LYS A 88 -27.05 -8.32 -5.93
C LYS A 88 -27.96 -7.08 -6.04
N GLY A 89 -27.40 -5.89 -6.28
CA GLY A 89 -28.14 -4.63 -6.29
C GLY A 89 -27.95 -3.82 -7.58
N LYS A 90 -28.96 -3.02 -7.95
CA LYS A 90 -28.81 -1.96 -8.97
C LYS A 90 -27.79 -0.94 -8.44
N PRO A 91 -26.90 -0.38 -9.27
CA PRO A 91 -25.94 0.63 -8.82
C PRO A 91 -26.71 1.78 -8.17
N LYS A 92 -26.55 1.93 -6.86
CA LYS A 92 -27.13 3.06 -6.14
C LYS A 92 -26.42 4.30 -6.66
N ASN A 93 -27.14 5.10 -7.45
CA ASN A 93 -26.74 6.39 -8.02
C ASN A 93 -25.90 6.36 -9.30
N GLY A 94 -26.39 5.82 -10.42
CA GLY A 94 -25.90 6.16 -11.77
C GLY A 94 -24.41 5.91 -12.09
N ARG A 95 -23.62 5.48 -11.11
CA ARG A 95 -22.23 5.07 -11.23
C ARG A 95 -22.30 3.69 -11.84
N ARG A 96 -22.26 3.64 -13.19
CA ARG A 96 -21.87 2.42 -13.89
C ARG A 96 -20.70 1.85 -13.09
N SER A 97 -20.77 0.56 -12.72
CA SER A 97 -19.61 -0.15 -12.20
C SER A 97 -18.40 0.29 -13.02
N PRO A 98 -17.24 0.62 -12.42
CA PRO A 98 -16.05 0.97 -13.17
C PRO A 98 -15.56 -0.28 -13.90
N VAL A 99 -16.29 -0.69 -14.94
CA VAL A 99 -15.73 -1.31 -16.13
C VAL A 99 -15.00 -0.18 -16.82
N ARG A 100 -13.92 0.31 -16.21
CA ARG A 100 -12.89 1.02 -16.96
C ARG A 100 -12.27 -0.02 -17.86
N GLY A 101 -12.95 -0.29 -18.96
CA GLY A 101 -12.35 -0.87 -20.14
C GLY A 101 -11.15 -0.02 -20.51
N ARG A 102 -10.08 -0.73 -20.87
CA ARG A 102 -8.86 -0.20 -21.50
C ARG A 102 -8.01 0.73 -20.62
N LYS A 103 -7.19 0.11 -19.77
CA LYS A 103 -5.74 0.11 -20.05
C LYS A 103 -5.28 -1.34 -20.06
N GLN A 104 -5.15 -1.89 -21.27
CA GLN A 104 -4.20 -2.99 -21.48
C GLN A 104 -2.85 -2.45 -21.00
N TYR A 105 -2.35 -2.97 -19.89
CA TYR A 105 -0.96 -2.75 -19.54
C TYR A 105 -0.14 -3.68 -20.42
N LYS A 106 0.73 -3.05 -21.21
CA LYS A 106 1.89 -3.65 -21.86
C LYS A 106 2.90 -4.08 -20.80
#